data_AF-A0A812F6D8-F1
#
_entry.id   AF-A0A812F6D8-F1
#
_cell.length_a   1.000
_cell.length_b   1.000
_cell.length_c   1.000
_cell.angle_alpha   90.00
_cell.angle_beta   90.00
_cell.angle_gamma   90.00
#
_symmetry.space_group_name_H-M   'P 1'
#
loop_
_entity.id
_entity.type
_entity.pdbx_description
1 polymer ?
#
loop_
_entity_poly.entity_id
_entity_poly.type
_entity_poly.pdbx_seq_one_letter_code
_entity_poly.pdbx_strand_id
1 'polypeptide(L)' 'MRNMPDESCRNCGGKLTKCTVCAECRMPVSMICLECGKRTGEQVHALCFMTNIPKIEEPNAIPSGIFARQILVA' A
#
# COMPACT_ATOMS: atom_id res chain seq x y z
N MET A 1 -10.67 3.66 25.38
CA MET A 1 -10.29 4.41 24.17
C MET A 1 -11.56 4.60 23.34
N ARG A 2 -12.04 5.83 23.13
CA ARG A 2 -13.21 6.07 22.29
C ARG A 2 -12.73 6.06 20.84
N ASN A 3 -13.05 4.99 20.09
CA ASN A 3 -12.94 4.98 18.64
C ASN A 3 -13.75 6.17 18.12
N MET A 4 -13.07 7.23 17.68
CA MET A 4 -13.72 8.30 16.95
C MET A 4 -14.00 7.73 15.56
N PRO A 5 -15.26 7.51 15.16
CA PRO A 5 -15.53 7.05 13.80
C PRO A 5 -14.98 8.10 12.85
N ASP A 6 -14.10 7.71 11.92
CA ASP A 6 -13.49 8.59 10.90
C ASP A 6 -14.52 9.15 9.88
N GLU A 7 -15.81 9.14 10.23
CA GLU A 7 -16.93 9.49 9.36
C GLU A 7 -17.35 10.97 9.49
N SER A 8 -16.78 11.72 10.45
CA SER A 8 -17.10 13.13 10.67
C SER A 8 -15.99 14.06 10.17
N CYS A 9 -16.39 15.13 9.48
CA CYS A 9 -15.49 16.14 8.98
C CYS A 9 -14.82 16.88 10.14
N ARG A 10 -13.48 16.84 10.20
CA ARG A 10 -12.72 17.53 11.25
C ARG A 10 -12.81 19.06 11.20
N ASN A 11 -13.37 19.63 10.13
CA ASN A 11 -13.51 21.07 9.96
C ASN A 11 -14.85 21.63 10.45
N CYS A 12 -15.94 20.88 10.25
CA CYS A 12 -17.30 21.37 10.53
C CYS A 12 -18.16 20.37 11.31
N GLY A 13 -17.68 19.15 11.56
CA GLY A 13 -18.46 18.07 12.17
C GLY A 13 -19.41 17.34 11.21
N GLY A 14 -19.62 17.87 10.00
CA GLY A 14 -20.52 17.32 9.01
C GLY A 14 -20.13 15.93 8.48
N LYS A 15 -21.07 15.26 7.82
CA LYS A 15 -20.87 13.87 7.36
C LYS A 15 -19.87 13.78 6.19
N LEU A 16 -18.92 12.86 6.28
CA LEU A 16 -18.03 12.49 5.18
C LEU A 16 -18.66 11.39 4.32
N THR A 17 -18.58 11.54 3.00
CA THR A 17 -19.00 10.52 2.03
C THR A 17 -17.84 10.11 1.13
N LYS A 18 -17.89 8.92 0.54
CA LYS A 18 -16.88 8.43 -0.39
C LYS A 18 -16.81 9.36 -1.61
N CYS A 19 -15.62 9.88 -1.92
CA CYS A 19 -15.42 10.80 -3.04
C CYS A 19 -14.72 10.09 -4.20
N THR A 20 -13.63 9.39 -3.92
CA THR A 20 -12.87 8.63 -4.91
C THR A 20 -12.63 7.23 -4.39
N VAL A 21 -12.55 6.27 -5.31
CA VAL A 21 -12.35 4.85 -4.99
C VAL A 21 -11.15 4.31 -5.74
N CYS A 22 -10.47 3.34 -5.13
CA CYS A 22 -9.39 2.62 -5.75
C CYS A 22 -9.91 1.76 -6.92
N ALA A 23 -9.25 1.80 -8.07
CA ALA A 23 -9.63 0.98 -9.22
C ALA A 23 -9.46 -0.53 -8.95
N GLU A 24 -8.46 -0.90 -8.16
CA GLU A 24 -8.10 -2.29 -7.87
C GLU A 24 -9.06 -2.94 -6.86
N CYS A 25 -9.27 -2.31 -5.70
CA CYS A 25 -10.02 -2.91 -4.59
C CYS A 25 -11.39 -2.26 -4.33
N ARG A 26 -11.76 -1.20 -5.08
CA ARG A 26 -13.02 -0.44 -4.94
C ARG A 26 -13.27 0.19 -3.55
N MET A 27 -12.26 0.17 -2.68
CA MET A 27 -12.29 0.84 -1.38
C MET A 27 -12.06 2.34 -1.55
N PRO A 28 -12.63 3.20 -0.69
CA PRO A 28 -12.48 4.64 -0.80
C PRO A 28 -11.04 5.09 -0.54
N VAL A 29 -10.48 5.88 -1.45
CA VAL A 29 -9.15 6.49 -1.29
C VAL A 29 -9.24 7.94 -0.81
N SER A 30 -10.36 8.62 -1.05
CA SER A 30 -10.67 9.89 -0.39
C SER A 30 -12.15 10.05 -0.10
N MET A 31 -12.45 10.90 0.88
CA MET A 31 -13.80 11.25 1.31
C MET A 31 -14.01 12.76 1.16
N ILE A 32 -15.26 13.19 1.00
CA ILE A 32 -15.66 14.59 0.91
C ILE A 32 -16.75 14.91 1.93
N CYS A 33 -16.66 16.08 2.57
CA CYS A 33 -17.74 16.60 3.39
C CYS A 33 -18.80 17.25 2.51
N LEU A 34 -20.06 16.85 2.65
CA LEU A 34 -21.17 17.42 1.89
C LEU A 34 -21.55 18.84 2.34
N GLU A 35 -21.18 19.23 3.55
CA GLU A 35 -21.53 20.53 4.11
C GLU A 35 -20.51 21.61 3.76
N CYS A 36 -19.22 21.34 3.93
CA CYS A 36 -18.16 22.33 3.67
C CYS A 36 -17.34 22.05 2.40
N GLY A 37 -17.61 20.96 1.68
CA GLY A 37 -16.91 20.58 0.45
C GLY A 37 -15.46 20.11 0.65
N LYS A 38 -14.96 20.10 1.90
CA LYS A 38 -13.57 19.75 2.20
C LYS A 38 -13.34 18.27 1.96
N ARG A 39 -12.27 17.93 1.22
CA ARG A 39 -11.85 16.56 0.94
C ARG A 39 -10.78 16.10 1.93
N THR A 40 -10.82 14.83 2.30
CA THR A 40 -9.70 14.18 2.99
C THR A 40 -8.54 13.97 2.01
N GLY A 41 -7.32 13.87 2.53
CA GLY A 41 -6.18 13.47 1.70
C GLY A 41 -6.41 12.11 1.05
N GLU A 42 -5.84 11.92 -0.13
CA GLU A 42 -5.87 10.64 -0.83
C GLU A 42 -5.00 9.61 -0.09
N GLN A 43 -5.57 8.45 0.20
CA GLN A 43 -4.90 7.33 0.83
C GLN A 43 -4.55 6.29 -0.21
N VAL A 44 -3.29 5.86 -0.23
CA VAL A 44 -2.82 4.80 -1.12
C VAL A 44 -2.86 3.48 -0.36
N HIS A 45 -3.59 2.50 -0.90
CA HIS A 45 -3.57 1.15 -0.37
C HIS A 45 -2.27 0.46 -0.80
N ALA A 46 -1.37 0.18 0.14
CA ALA A 46 -0.07 -0.43 -0.14
C ALA A 46 -0.18 -1.70 -1.00
N LEU A 47 -1.18 -2.55 -0.71
CA LEU A 47 -1.44 -3.78 -1.48
C LEU A 47 -1.88 -3.51 -2.93
N CYS A 48 -2.62 -2.44 -3.18
CA CYS A 48 -3.07 -2.06 -4.53
C CYS A 48 -1.97 -1.34 -5.32
N PHE A 49 -0.99 -0.76 -4.64
CA PHE A 49 0.16 -0.13 -5.30
C PHE A 49 1.15 -1.17 -5.82
N MET A 50 1.28 -2.30 -5.13
CA MET A 50 2.22 -3.38 -5.49
C MET A 50 1.77 -4.25 -6.66
N THR A 51 0.49 -4.25 -7.06
CA THR A 51 -0.01 -5.10 -8.15
C THR A 51 0.53 -4.74 -9.53
N ASN A 52 1.09 -3.55 -9.70
CA ASN A 52 1.64 -3.06 -10.97
C ASN A 52 3.17 -2.95 -10.99
N ILE A 53 3.87 -3.48 -9.97
CA ILE A 53 5.34 -3.53 -10.03
C ILE A 53 5.70 -4.73 -10.92
N PRO A 54 6.31 -4.53 -12.11
CA PRO A 54 6.83 -5.65 -12.88
C PRO A 54 7.86 -6.34 -11.98
N LYS A 55 7.63 -7.63 -11.71
CA LYS A 55 8.60 -8.46 -11.02
C LYS A 55 9.85 -8.44 -11.91
N ILE A 56 10.89 -7.74 -11.46
CA ILE A 56 12.23 -7.93 -12.00
C ILE A 56 12.56 -9.40 -11.81
N GLU A 57 12.64 -10.14 -12.93
CA GLU A 57 13.04 -11.54 -12.92
C GLU A 57 14.42 -11.60 -12.28
N GLU A 58 14.53 -12.31 -11.14
CA GLU A 58 15.82 -12.54 -10.52
C GLU A 58 16.72 -13.26 -11.54
N PRO A 59 17.94 -12.76 -11.82
CA PRO A 59 18.84 -13.44 -12.73
C PRO A 59 19.13 -14.83 -12.16
N ASN A 60 18.62 -15.83 -12.88
CA ASN A 60 18.80 -17.24 -12.59
C ASN A 60 20.28 -17.62 -12.40
N ALA A 61 20.46 -18.59 -11.51
CA ALA A 61 21.58 -19.53 -11.41
C ALA A 61 22.90 -19.02 -10.81
N ILE A 62 23.03 -19.20 -9.48
CA ILE A 62 24.32 -19.63 -8.92
C ILE A 62 24.34 -21.16 -9.03
N PRO A 63 25.15 -21.77 -9.91
CA PRO A 63 25.30 -23.22 -9.91
C PRO A 63 25.95 -23.64 -8.58
N SER A 64 25.22 -24.43 -7.81
CA SER A 64 25.71 -25.13 -6.64
C SER A 64 26.71 -26.20 -7.07
N GLY A 65 27.99 -25.94 -6.79
CA GLY A 65 28.98 -27.00 -6.64
C GLY A 65 30.27 -26.80 -7.43
N ILE A 66 31.33 -26.39 -6.74
CA ILE A 66 32.62 -27.08 -6.83
C ILE A 66 33.18 -27.15 -5.41
N PHE A 67 33.15 -28.36 -4.87
CA PHE A 67 33.77 -28.74 -3.62
C PHE A 67 35.29 -28.67 -3.80
N ALA A 68 35.91 -27.52 -3.51
CA ALA A 68 37.37 -27.43 -3.48
C ALA A 68 37.88 -28.08 -2.18
N ARG A 69 38.00 -29.40 -2.20
CA ARG A 69 38.98 -30.11 -1.37
C ARG A 69 40.36 -29.59 -1.77
N GLN A 70 40.97 -28.77 -0.94
CA GLN A 70 42.42 -28.61 -0.98
C GLN A 70 43.02 -29.02 0.37
N ILE A 71 44.11 -29.75 0.21
CA ILE A 71 44.73 -30.72 1.10
C ILE A 71 45.66 -30.00 2.08
N LEU A 72 45.74 -30.53 3.31
CA LEU A 72 46.79 -30.27 4.30
C LEU A 72 48.18 -30.54 3.71
N VAL A 73 49.04 -29.52 3.61
CA VAL A 73 50.52 -29.60 3.55
C VAL A 73 51.05 -28.21 3.98
N ALA A 74 51.99 -27.99 4.90
CA ALA A 74 52.76 -28.78 5.86
C ALA A 74 53.05 -27.86 7.07
#